data_AF-A0A5S9Y082-F1
#
_entry.id   AF-A0A5S9Y082-F1
#
_cell.length_a   1.000
_cell.length_b   1.000
_cell.length_c   1.000
_cell.angle_alpha   90.00
_cell.angle_beta   90.00
_cell.angle_gamma   90.00
#
_symmetry.space_group_name_H-M   'P 1'
#
loop_
_entity.id
_entity.type
_entity.pdbx_description
1 polymer ?
#
loop_
_entity_poly.entity_id
_entity_poly.type
_entity_poly.pdbx_seq_one_letter_code
_entity_poly.pdbx_strand_id
1 'polypeptide(L)' 'MHNGTSDAMGYFLGEVMFPYQADSDFELSLSVGDYVVIREVVSSVWAEGECKGNAGWFTYIYIERRDRVFATKVIEVF' A
#
# COMPACT_ATOMS: atom_id res chain seq x y z
N MET A 1 26.81 -18.86 -9.70
CA MET A 1 26.65 -18.22 -8.38
C MET A 1 26.06 -16.83 -8.63
N HIS A 2 24.73 -16.69 -8.57
CA HIS A 2 24.09 -15.38 -8.58
C HIS A 2 23.68 -15.06 -7.16
N ASN A 3 24.56 -14.33 -6.47
CA ASN A 3 24.32 -13.81 -5.14
C ASN A 3 23.80 -12.38 -5.31
N GLY A 4 22.49 -12.22 -5.32
CA GLY A 4 21.81 -10.94 -5.49
C GLY A 4 20.49 -10.97 -4.75
N THR A 5 20.55 -10.93 -3.43
CA THR A 5 19.42 -10.69 -2.53
C THR A 5 18.75 -9.35 -2.86
N SER A 6 17.77 -9.36 -3.78
CA SER A 6 16.95 -8.17 -4.09
C SER A 6 15.49 -8.50 -4.40
N ASP A 7 14.98 -9.69 -4.05
CA ASP A 7 13.55 -10.03 -4.10
C ASP A 7 12.77 -9.43 -2.91
N ALA A 8 13.11 -8.20 -2.52
CA ALA A 8 12.17 -7.36 -1.77
C ALA A 8 11.39 -6.60 -2.84
N MET A 9 10.33 -7.22 -3.38
CA MET A 9 9.34 -6.52 -4.20
C MET A 9 9.05 -5.18 -3.51
N GLY A 10 9.29 -4.06 -4.21
CA GLY A 10 9.43 -2.70 -3.67
C GLY A 10 8.14 -2.09 -3.13
N TYR A 11 7.36 -2.87 -2.39
CA TYR A 11 6.12 -2.49 -1.79
C TYR A 11 6.35 -1.52 -0.64
N PHE A 12 5.45 -0.55 -0.53
CA PHE A 12 5.43 0.36 0.60
C PHE A 12 4.01 0.54 1.12
N LEU A 13 3.92 1.01 2.35
CA LEU A 13 2.65 1.27 3.00
C LEU A 13 2.24 2.71 2.72
N GLY A 14 0.95 2.94 2.50
CA GLY A 14 0.38 4.27 2.43
C GLY A 14 -0.89 4.36 3.25
N GLU A 15 -1.14 5.53 3.84
CA GLU A 15 -2.39 5.86 4.49
C GLU A 15 -3.24 6.72 3.57
N VAL A 16 -4.53 6.43 3.53
CA VAL A 16 -5.52 7.16 2.75
C VAL A 16 -5.86 8.46 3.45
N MET A 17 -5.53 9.60 2.82
CA MET A 17 -5.79 10.94 3.35
C MET A 17 -7.13 11.51 2.88
N PHE A 18 -7.64 11.02 1.74
CA PHE A 18 -8.93 11.39 1.16
C PHE A 18 -9.66 10.16 0.64
N PRO A 19 -11.00 10.08 0.78
CA PRO A 19 -11.73 8.90 0.35
C PRO A 19 -11.73 8.79 -1.18
N TYR A 20 -11.77 7.55 -1.67
CA TYR A 20 -11.91 7.24 -3.09
C TYR A 20 -12.99 6.18 -3.26
N GLN A 21 -13.97 6.45 -4.12
CA GLN A 21 -15.01 5.49 -4.49
C GLN A 21 -14.64 4.91 -5.85
N ALA A 22 -14.54 3.58 -5.95
CA ALA A 22 -14.27 2.91 -7.20
C ALA A 22 -15.40 3.15 -8.21
N ASP A 23 -15.04 3.49 -9.45
CA ASP A 23 -15.96 3.64 -10.58
C ASP A 23 -16.15 2.31 -11.35
N SER A 24 -15.31 1.31 -11.11
CA SER A 24 -15.35 0.01 -11.78
C SER A 24 -14.81 -1.12 -10.88
N ASP A 25 -15.11 -2.38 -11.22
CA ASP A 25 -14.67 -3.58 -10.50
C ASP A 25 -13.13 -3.79 -10.49
N PHE A 26 -12.38 -3.06 -11.32
CA PHE A 26 -10.91 -3.07 -11.33
C PHE A 26 -10.30 -2.06 -10.36
N GLU A 27 -11.11 -1.17 -9.79
CA GLU A 27 -10.69 -0.13 -8.88
C GLU A 27 -10.96 -0.50 -7.42
N LEU A 28 -10.16 0.04 -6.52
CA LEU A 28 -10.23 -0.21 -5.08
C LEU A 28 -10.84 1.00 -4.39
N SER A 29 -12.02 0.81 -3.78
CA SER A 29 -12.60 1.84 -2.91
C SER A 29 -11.82 1.95 -1.60
N LEU A 30 -11.54 3.17 -1.16
CA LEU A 30 -10.69 3.48 -0.01
C LEU A 30 -11.35 4.52 0.90
N SER A 31 -11.30 4.27 2.21
CA SER A 31 -11.75 5.22 3.23
C SER A 31 -10.57 5.90 3.91
N VAL A 32 -10.75 7.15 4.36
CA VAL A 32 -9.71 7.88 5.12
C VAL A 32 -9.24 7.06 6.33
N GLY A 33 -7.93 7.01 6.53
CA GLY A 33 -7.28 6.24 7.59
C GLY A 33 -7.06 4.76 7.27
N ASP A 34 -7.55 4.28 6.12
CA ASP A 34 -7.20 2.94 5.64
C ASP A 34 -5.70 2.89 5.29
N TYR A 35 -5.12 1.73 5.51
CA TYR A 35 -3.75 1.42 5.14
C TYR A 35 -3.73 0.51 3.92
N VAL A 36 -3.03 0.95 2.88
CA VAL A 36 -2.92 0.26 1.61
C VAL A 36 -1.48 -0.19 1.41
N VAL A 37 -1.29 -1.43 0.96
CA VAL A 37 0.01 -1.88 0.46
C VAL A 37 0.09 -1.50 -1.01
N ILE A 38 0.95 -0.55 -1.36
CA ILE A 38 1.17 -0.13 -2.73
C ILE A 38 2.09 -1.15 -3.39
N ARG A 39 1.62 -1.76 -4.47
CA ARG A 39 2.37 -2.76 -5.24
C ARG A 39 3.10 -2.13 -6.42
N GLU A 40 2.45 -1.20 -7.11
CA GLU A 40 2.98 -0.49 -8.27
C GLU A 40 2.43 0.93 -8.34
N VAL A 41 3.28 1.89 -8.69
CA VAL A 41 2.86 3.26 -9.04
C VAL A 41 2.95 3.38 -10.55
N VAL A 42 1.80 3.40 -11.22
CA VAL A 42 1.71 3.34 -12.68
C VAL A 42 1.86 4.72 -13.30
N SER A 43 1.48 5.77 -12.56
CA SER A 43 1.67 7.16 -12.96
C SER A 43 1.67 8.09 -11.74
N SER A 44 1.83 9.40 -11.96
CA SER A 44 1.74 10.40 -10.89
C SER A 44 0.37 10.42 -10.17
N VAL A 45 -0.66 9.82 -10.76
CA VAL A 45 -2.03 9.84 -10.21
C VAL A 45 -2.61 8.47 -9.93
N TRP A 46 -2.05 7.39 -10.49
CA TRP A 46 -2.59 6.03 -10.32
C TRP A 46 -1.57 5.09 -9.72
N ALA A 47 -2.04 4.28 -8.77
CA ALA A 47 -1.33 3.16 -8.21
C ALA A 47 -2.24 1.94 -8.12
N GLU A 48 -1.62 0.77 -8.04
CA GLU A 48 -2.27 -0.50 -7.76
C GLU A 48 -1.81 -1.01 -6.39
N GLY A 49 -2.72 -1.57 -5.62
CA GLY A 49 -2.41 -2.06 -4.29
C GLY A 49 -3.53 -2.88 -3.66
N GLU A 50 -3.31 -3.23 -2.39
CA GLU A 50 -4.23 -4.05 -1.60
C GLU A 50 -4.64 -3.36 -0.30
N CYS A 51 -5.94 -3.42 0.00
CA CYS A 51 -6.54 -2.95 1.24
C CYS A 51 -7.67 -3.89 1.66
N LYS A 52 -7.72 -4.28 2.95
CA LYS A 52 -8.79 -5.11 3.52
C LYS A 52 -9.10 -6.41 2.72
N GLY A 53 -8.06 -7.02 2.14
CA GLY A 53 -8.18 -8.26 1.36
C GLY A 53 -8.68 -8.07 -0.08
N ASN A 54 -8.88 -6.83 -0.53
CA ASN A 54 -9.23 -6.50 -1.91
C ASN A 54 -8.04 -5.84 -2.61
N ALA A 55 -7.90 -6.11 -3.91
CA ALA A 55 -6.87 -5.52 -4.76
C ALA A 55 -7.50 -4.70 -5.87
N GLY A 56 -6.86 -3.60 -6.26
CA GLY A 56 -7.31 -2.79 -7.38
C GLY A 56 -6.56 -1.49 -7.53
N TRP A 57 -7.00 -0.72 -8.51
CA TRP A 57 -6.45 0.58 -8.88
C TRP A 57 -7.09 1.70 -8.04
N PHE A 58 -6.30 2.68 -7.64
CA PHE A 58 -6.80 3.85 -6.93
C PHE A 58 -5.94 5.08 -7.21
N THR A 59 -6.50 6.24 -6.86
CA THR A 59 -5.82 7.53 -6.98
C THR A 59 -4.66 7.66 -5.99
N TYR A 60 -3.42 7.66 -6.51
CA TYR A 60 -2.19 7.72 -5.72
C TYR A 60 -2.03 9.05 -4.98
N ILE A 61 -2.54 10.15 -5.55
CA ILE A 61 -2.42 11.49 -4.97
C ILE A 61 -3.18 11.65 -3.64
N TYR A 62 -4.05 10.71 -3.28
CA TYR A 62 -4.76 10.72 -1.99
C TYR A 62 -4.03 9.91 -0.91
N ILE A 63 -2.87 9.34 -1.24
CA ILE A 63 -2.14 8.44 -0.36
C ILE A 63 -0.88 9.13 0.17
N GLU A 64 -0.73 9.13 1.49
CA GLU A 64 0.51 9.55 2.13
C GLU A 64 1.37 8.32 2.43
N ARG A 65 2.61 8.32 1.94
CA ARG A 65 3.54 7.22 2.19
C ARG A 65 3.85 7.13 3.69
N ARG A 66 3.69 5.95 4.25
CA ARG A 66 4.03 5.64 5.64
C ARG A 66 5.33 4.85 5.67
N ASP A 67 6.29 5.32 6.45
CA ASP A 67 7.44 4.50 6.79
C ASP A 67 6.94 3.27 7.56
N ARG A 68 7.49 2.10 7.23
CA ARG A 68 7.43 0.96 8.15
C ARG A 68 8.22 1.38 9.37
N VAL A 69 7.58 2.05 10.33
CA VAL A 69 8.03 1.96 11.70
C VAL A 69 7.92 0.47 11.98
N PHE A 70 9.08 -0.21 11.94
CA PHE A 70 9.21 -1.64 12.12
C PHE A 70 8.19 -2.04 13.17
N ALA A 71 7.37 -3.05 12.89
CA ALA A 71 6.63 -3.70 13.95
C ALA A 71 7.67 -4.05 15.00
N THR A 72 7.82 -3.21 16.03
CA THR A 72 8.73 -3.46 17.13
C THR A 72 8.20 -4.76 17.63
N LYS A 73 8.97 -5.83 17.44
CA LYS A 73 8.64 -7.12 17.99
C LYS A 73 8.52 -6.83 19.48
N VAL A 74 7.29 -6.65 19.97
CA VAL A 74 6.99 -6.58 21.39
C VAL A 74 7.25 -8.00 21.84
N ILE A 75 8.53 -8.30 22.06
CA ILE A 75 8.95 -9.46 22.81
C ILE A 75 8.64 -9.04 24.24
N GLU A 76 7.38 -9.21 24.64
CA GLU A 76 7.06 -9.44 26.03
C GLU A 76 7.77 -10.76 26.39
N VAL A 77 8.98 -10.64 26.91
CA VAL A 77 9.62 -11.72 27.66
C VAL A 77 9.20 -11.51 29.11
N PHE A 78 8.32 -12.40 29.55
CA PHE A 78 8.02 -12.68 30.96
C PHE A 78 9.26 -13.20 31.70
#